data_AF-A0A7C6ANK9-F1
#
_entry.id   AF-A0A7C6ANK9-F1
#
_cell.length_a   1.000
_cell.length_b   1.000
_cell.length_c   1.000
_cell.angle_alpha   90.00
_cell.angle_beta   90.00
_cell.angle_gamma   90.00
#
_symmetry.space_group_name_H-M   'P 1'
#
loop_
_entity.id
_entity.type
_entity.pdbx_description
1 polymer ?
#
loop_
_entity_poly.entity_id
_entity_poly.type
_entity_poly.pdbx_seq_one_letter_code
_entity_poly.pdbx_strand_id
1 'polypeptide(L)'
;MMARNGKNIPANCLFPFRGAARNAPEIAPPPPLLAAAKQFLCWDRFPDLAIQLIRLDGPVGYWFPPSQLHTIVVFYTDREVEKALFLLFHEVGHFLEWEPGRALPADGREEIRAWERGREELERFLESQGLDPGMLGRYDRYARVSLGSYGVDGRDYLRPPD
;
A
#
# COMPACT_ATOMS: atom_id res chain seq x y z
N MET A 1 -4.14 23.18 31.24
CA MET A 1 -5.45 23.48 30.63
C MET A 1 -5.49 22.71 29.31
N MET A 2 -6.40 21.74 29.20
CA MET A 2 -6.49 20.81 28.07
C MET A 2 -7.08 21.50 26.82
N ALA A 3 -6.61 21.08 25.65
CA ALA A 3 -7.46 20.93 24.47
C ALA A 3 -6.91 19.76 23.64
N ARG A 4 -7.49 18.57 23.83
CA ARG A 4 -7.34 17.45 22.90
C ARG A 4 -8.22 17.76 21.70
N ASN A 5 -7.64 18.08 20.56
CA ASN A 5 -8.37 18.19 19.31
C ASN A 5 -8.86 16.79 18.91
N GLY A 6 -10.17 16.57 19.09
CA GLY A 6 -10.87 15.44 18.50
C GLY A 6 -10.87 15.60 16.98
N LYS A 7 -9.91 14.96 16.32
CA LYS A 7 -10.00 14.73 14.87
C LYS A 7 -11.22 13.84 14.65
N ASN A 8 -12.20 14.35 13.91
CA ASN A 8 -13.30 13.55 13.37
C ASN A 8 -12.69 12.40 12.58
N ILE A 9 -12.84 11.18 13.08
CA ILE A 9 -12.42 9.96 12.38
C ILE A 9 -13.45 9.74 11.27
N PRO A 10 -13.07 9.77 9.98
CA PRO A 10 -14.01 9.45 8.91
C PRO A 10 -14.50 8.00 9.09
N ALA A 11 -15.82 7.82 9.00
CA ALA A 11 -16.51 6.55 9.26
C ALA A 11 -16.02 5.38 8.38
N ASN A 12 -15.36 5.68 7.25
CA ASN A 12 -14.88 4.68 6.29
C ASN A 12 -13.65 3.89 6.78
N CYS A 13 -13.01 4.29 7.89
CA CYS A 13 -11.86 3.57 8.45
C CYS A 13 -12.24 2.54 9.53
N LEU A 14 -13.51 2.50 9.93
CA LEU A 14 -14.03 1.62 10.99
C LEU A 14 -15.11 0.71 10.40
N PHE A 15 -14.71 -0.23 9.54
CA PHE A 15 -15.53 -1.42 9.31
C PHE A 15 -15.04 -2.53 10.23
N PRO A 16 -15.58 -2.69 11.46
CA PRO A 16 -15.56 -4.01 12.06
C PRO A 16 -16.44 -4.88 11.16
N PHE A 17 -15.87 -5.97 10.63
CA PHE A 17 -16.64 -7.08 10.08
C PHE A 17 -17.61 -7.58 11.18
N ARG A 18 -18.80 -6.98 11.28
CA ARG A 18 -19.89 -7.47 12.14
C ARG A 18 -20.80 -8.33 11.27
N GLY A 19 -20.33 -9.55 11.04
CA GLY A 19 -21.06 -10.61 10.36
C GLY A 19 -20.66 -11.97 10.93
N ALA A 20 -21.39 -12.39 11.96
CA ALA A 20 -21.53 -13.75 12.53
C ALA A 20 -20.47 -14.82 12.17
N ALA A 21 -19.43 -14.93 13.00
CA ALA A 21 -18.81 -16.22 13.30
C ALA A 21 -18.45 -16.23 14.79
N ARG A 22 -19.09 -17.09 15.59
CA ARG A 22 -18.86 -17.20 17.05
C ARG A 22 -17.45 -17.68 17.42
N ASN A 23 -16.60 -17.96 16.43
CA ASN A 23 -15.21 -18.40 16.56
C ASN A 23 -14.26 -17.60 15.65
N ALA A 24 -14.60 -16.37 15.26
CA ALA A 24 -13.66 -15.54 14.51
C ALA A 24 -12.42 -15.32 15.38
N PRO A 25 -11.21 -15.74 14.94
CA PRO A 25 -9.99 -15.41 15.68
C PRO A 25 -9.94 -13.89 15.85
N GLU A 26 -9.62 -13.45 17.06
CA GLU A 26 -9.38 -12.05 17.34
C GLU A 26 -8.39 -11.52 16.29
N ILE A 27 -8.84 -10.54 15.49
CA ILE A 27 -8.02 -10.02 14.39
C ILE A 27 -6.84 -9.32 15.04
N ALA A 28 -5.69 -9.97 15.05
CA ALA A 28 -4.46 -9.39 15.57
C ALA A 28 -4.21 -8.05 14.86
N PRO A 29 -3.81 -7.00 15.58
CA PRO A 29 -3.50 -5.73 14.96
C PRO A 29 -2.35 -5.90 13.95
N PRO A 30 -2.34 -5.11 12.87
CA PRO A 30 -1.23 -5.15 11.93
C PRO A 30 0.09 -4.76 12.61
N PRO A 31 1.23 -5.29 12.12
CA PRO A 31 2.55 -4.86 12.57
C PRO A 31 2.69 -3.34 12.57
N PRO A 32 3.36 -2.73 13.57
CA PRO A 32 3.42 -1.27 13.72
C PRO A 32 3.84 -0.51 12.46
N LEU A 33 4.78 -1.08 11.69
CA LEU A 33 5.26 -0.48 10.45
C LEU A 33 4.16 -0.37 9.38
N LEU A 34 3.34 -1.42 9.19
CA LEU A 34 2.22 -1.40 8.24
C LEU A 34 1.07 -0.53 8.76
N ALA A 35 0.84 -0.53 10.08
CA ALA A 35 -0.14 0.36 10.70
C ALA A 35 0.22 1.84 10.47
N ALA A 36 1.48 2.22 10.66
CA ALA A 36 1.99 3.56 10.42
C ALA A 36 1.90 3.95 8.94
N ALA A 37 2.28 3.05 8.02
CA ALA A 37 2.15 3.30 6.58
C ALA A 37 0.71 3.51 6.15
N LYS A 38 -0.22 2.65 6.62
CA LYS A 38 -1.66 2.83 6.39
C LYS A 38 -2.16 4.17 6.92
N GLN A 39 -1.75 4.55 8.13
CA GLN A 39 -2.13 5.84 8.73
C GLN A 39 -1.63 7.00 7.87
N PHE A 40 -0.35 7.01 7.50
CA PHE A 40 0.24 8.03 6.63
C PHE A 40 -0.53 8.17 5.31
N LEU A 41 -0.77 7.05 4.63
CA LEU A 41 -1.43 7.03 3.33
C LEU A 41 -2.90 7.47 3.40
N CYS A 42 -3.68 6.97 4.36
CA CYS A 42 -5.11 7.27 4.46
C CYS A 42 -5.42 8.63 5.11
N TRP A 43 -4.61 9.10 6.05
CA TRP A 43 -4.94 10.31 6.82
C TRP A 43 -4.15 11.54 6.38
N ASP A 44 -2.89 11.34 5.99
CA ASP A 44 -2.01 12.47 5.69
C ASP A 44 -1.88 12.71 4.18
N ARG A 45 -2.08 11.68 3.33
CA ARG A 45 -1.87 11.77 1.88
C ARG A 45 -3.15 11.69 1.05
N PHE A 46 -3.96 10.64 1.23
CA PHE A 46 -5.07 10.30 0.35
C PHE A 46 -6.34 10.00 1.17
N PRO A 47 -7.12 11.02 1.56
CA PRO A 47 -8.32 10.86 2.38
C PRO A 47 -9.38 9.93 1.78
N ASP A 48 -9.41 9.80 0.45
CA ASP A 48 -10.38 9.00 -0.30
C ASP A 48 -9.87 7.56 -0.57
N LEU A 49 -8.64 7.23 -0.16
CA LEU A 49 -8.04 5.91 -0.32
C LEU A 49 -8.37 5.02 0.89
N ALA A 50 -8.95 3.86 0.61
CA ALA A 50 -9.16 2.80 1.62
C ALA A 50 -8.03 1.77 1.54
N ILE A 51 -7.41 1.43 2.68
CA ILE A 51 -6.39 0.37 2.76
C ILE A 51 -6.85 -0.72 3.73
N GLN A 52 -6.83 -1.97 3.27
CA GLN A 52 -7.08 -3.16 4.08
C GLN A 52 -5.79 -3.98 4.20
N LEU A 53 -5.38 -4.28 5.43
CA LEU A 53 -4.22 -5.12 5.72
C LEU A 53 -4.75 -6.45 6.25
N ILE A 54 -4.49 -7.54 5.52
CA ILE A 54 -5.02 -8.87 5.82
C ILE A 54 -3.85 -9.81 6.12
N ARG A 55 -3.74 -10.25 7.38
CA ARG A 55 -2.78 -11.26 7.79
C ARG A 55 -3.17 -12.63 7.27
N LEU A 56 -2.23 -13.35 6.66
CA LEU A 56 -2.38 -14.74 6.22
C LEU A 56 -1.50 -15.66 7.06
N ASP A 57 -2.12 -16.56 7.82
CA ASP A 57 -1.43 -17.63 8.55
C ASP A 57 -1.63 -19.02 7.90
N GLY A 58 -2.35 -19.08 6.79
CA GLY A 58 -2.67 -20.31 6.06
C GLY A 58 -3.43 -20.03 4.75
N PRO A 59 -3.84 -21.08 4.03
CA PRO A 59 -4.62 -20.93 2.80
C PRO A 59 -5.95 -20.22 3.07
N VAL A 60 -6.26 -19.20 2.27
CA VAL A 60 -7.53 -18.47 2.34
C VAL A 60 -8.14 -18.33 0.95
N GLY A 61 -9.48 -18.33 0.89
CA GLY A 61 -10.24 -17.87 -0.27
C GLY A 61 -10.96 -16.58 0.10
N TYR A 62 -10.93 -15.58 -0.78
CA TYR A 62 -11.65 -14.33 -0.59
C TYR A 62 -12.39 -13.94 -1.86
N TRP A 63 -13.53 -13.26 -1.70
CA TRP A 63 -14.28 -12.63 -2.77
C TRP A 63 -14.69 -11.24 -2.28
N PHE A 64 -14.34 -10.21 -3.05
CA PHE A 64 -14.71 -8.83 -2.76
C PHE A 64 -15.78 -8.36 -3.77
N PRO A 65 -16.94 -7.88 -3.32
CA PRO A 65 -17.89 -7.22 -4.21
C PRO A 65 -17.32 -5.88 -4.70
N PRO A 66 -17.77 -5.37 -5.86
CA PRO A 66 -17.34 -4.08 -6.37
C PRO A 66 -17.68 -2.96 -5.38
N SER A 67 -16.70 -2.06 -5.16
CA SER A 67 -16.82 -0.91 -4.27
C SER A 67 -16.75 0.41 -5.06
N GLN A 68 -17.35 1.47 -4.51
CA GLN A 68 -17.31 2.81 -5.09
C GLN A 68 -16.05 3.61 -4.71
N LEU A 69 -15.14 3.01 -3.93
CA LEU A 69 -13.92 3.67 -3.42
C LEU A 69 -12.65 2.96 -3.93
N HIS A 70 -11.57 3.71 -4.07
CA HIS A 70 -10.24 3.15 -4.32
C HIS A 70 -9.81 2.36 -3.10
N THR A 71 -9.72 1.03 -3.25
CA THR A 71 -9.38 0.13 -2.15
C THR A 71 -8.13 -0.65 -2.51
N ILE A 72 -7.07 -0.45 -1.73
CA ILE A 72 -5.87 -1.29 -1.77
C ILE A 72 -6.04 -2.38 -0.70
N VAL A 73 -5.82 -3.63 -1.10
CA VAL A 73 -5.83 -4.79 -0.20
C VAL A 73 -4.45 -5.42 -0.21
N VAL A 74 -3.78 -5.42 0.93
CA VAL A 74 -2.45 -6.02 1.08
C VAL A 74 -2.54 -7.24 1.99
N PHE A 75 -2.14 -8.38 1.44
CA PHE A 75 -1.99 -9.62 2.17
C PHE A 75 -0.56 -9.72 2.71
N TYR A 76 -0.41 -10.12 3.97
CA TYR A 76 0.91 -10.23 4.58
C TYR A 76 1.03 -11.39 5.56
N THR A 77 2.26 -11.83 5.80
CA THR A 77 2.62 -12.69 6.92
C THR A 77 3.55 -11.90 7.85
N ASP A 78 3.61 -12.25 9.14
CA ASP A 78 4.51 -11.58 10.10
C ASP A 78 6.00 -11.68 9.70
N ARG A 79 6.35 -12.62 8.82
CA ARG A 79 7.72 -12.80 8.32
C ARG A 79 8.04 -11.91 7.12
N GLU A 80 7.03 -11.32 6.49
CA GLU A 80 7.16 -10.61 5.21
C GLU A 80 6.64 -9.17 5.29
N VAL A 81 6.64 -8.59 6.50
CA VAL A 81 6.17 -7.22 6.76
C VAL A 81 6.81 -6.20 5.82
N GLU A 82 8.13 -6.30 5.59
CA GLU A 82 8.84 -5.38 4.70
C GLU A 82 8.38 -5.52 3.24
N LYS A 83 8.18 -6.75 2.75
CA LYS A 83 7.68 -6.97 1.38
C LYS A 83 6.24 -6.48 1.23
N ALA A 84 5.40 -6.71 2.24
CA ALA A 84 4.04 -6.20 2.27
C ALA A 84 4.02 -4.66 2.27
N LEU A 85 4.96 -4.02 2.97
CA LEU A 85 5.14 -2.57 2.90
C LEU A 85 5.50 -2.14 1.48
N PHE A 86 6.43 -2.82 0.81
CA PHE A 86 6.82 -2.49 -0.56
C PHE A 86 5.67 -2.64 -1.54
N LEU A 87 4.91 -3.74 -1.44
CA LEU A 87 3.70 -3.94 -2.25
C LEU A 87 2.65 -2.86 -1.97
N LEU A 88 2.45 -2.46 -0.71
CA LEU A 88 1.53 -1.38 -0.37
C LEU A 88 1.88 -0.08 -1.13
N PHE A 89 3.15 0.30 -1.16
CA PHE A 89 3.57 1.51 -1.88
C PHE A 89 3.52 1.34 -3.41
N HIS A 90 3.76 0.14 -3.94
CA HIS A 90 3.53 -0.16 -5.34
C HIS A 90 2.06 0.04 -5.75
N GLU A 91 1.11 -0.47 -4.96
CA GLU A 91 -0.33 -0.28 -5.21
C GLU A 91 -0.75 1.19 -5.09
N VAL A 92 -0.09 1.97 -4.21
CA VAL A 92 -0.26 3.44 -4.17
C VAL A 92 0.20 4.07 -5.48
N GLY A 93 1.27 3.56 -6.09
CA GLY A 93 1.72 3.99 -7.40
C GLY A 93 0.66 3.77 -8.49
N HIS A 94 0.02 2.60 -8.50
CA HIS A 94 -1.13 2.30 -9.38
C HIS A 94 -2.30 3.25 -9.12
N PHE A 95 -2.64 3.49 -7.85
CA PHE A 95 -3.67 4.46 -7.48
C PHE A 95 -3.39 5.88 -8.02
N LEU A 96 -2.12 6.32 -7.97
CA LEU A 96 -1.70 7.62 -8.49
C LEU A 96 -1.72 7.72 -10.03
N GLU A 97 -1.58 6.60 -10.74
CA GLU A 97 -1.70 6.55 -12.20
C GLU A 97 -3.17 6.52 -12.65
N TRP A 98 -4.10 6.03 -11.82
CA TRP A 98 -5.50 5.80 -12.17
C TRP A 98 -6.36 7.06 -12.37
N GLU A 99 -5.80 8.28 -12.32
CA GLU A 99 -6.56 9.55 -12.45
C GLU A 99 -7.68 9.48 -13.51
N PRO A 100 -8.97 9.61 -13.11
CA PRO A 100 -10.10 9.51 -14.03
C PRO A 100 -9.95 10.46 -15.22
N GLY A 101 -9.89 9.90 -16.43
CA GLY A 101 -9.79 10.67 -17.67
C GLY A 101 -8.36 10.95 -18.12
N ARG A 102 -7.33 10.51 -17.38
CA ARG A 102 -5.95 10.54 -17.84
C ARG A 102 -5.65 9.33 -18.71
N ALA A 103 -5.37 9.59 -19.99
CA ALA A 103 -4.85 8.54 -20.87
C ALA A 103 -3.43 8.19 -20.42
N LEU A 104 -3.25 6.98 -19.89
CA LEU A 104 -1.91 6.46 -19.65
C LEU A 104 -1.23 6.13 -20.99
N PRO A 105 0.09 6.37 -21.12
CA PRO A 105 0.83 5.92 -22.28
C PRO A 105 0.69 4.40 -22.44
N ALA A 106 0.28 3.95 -23.63
CA ALA A 106 0.24 2.53 -24.00
C ALA A 106 1.64 2.02 -24.38
N ASP A 107 2.63 2.31 -23.53
CA ASP A 107 4.05 2.01 -23.73
C ASP A 107 4.50 0.73 -22.98
N GLY A 108 3.59 0.07 -22.27
CA GLY A 108 3.87 -1.12 -21.48
C GLY A 108 4.71 -0.84 -20.21
N ARG A 109 4.92 0.43 -19.83
CA ARG A 109 5.72 0.82 -18.66
C ARG A 109 4.87 1.15 -17.43
N GLU A 110 3.59 0.74 -17.42
CA GLU A 110 2.66 0.96 -16.31
C GLU A 110 3.22 0.45 -14.98
N GLU A 111 3.71 -0.79 -14.95
CA GLU A 111 4.32 -1.37 -13.77
C GLU A 111 5.55 -0.60 -13.27
N ILE A 112 6.41 -0.14 -14.19
CA ILE A 112 7.58 0.66 -13.85
C ILE A 112 7.14 1.96 -13.17
N ARG A 113 6.17 2.67 -13.77
CA ARG A 113 5.64 3.93 -13.21
C ARG A 113 5.01 3.73 -11.85
N ALA A 114 4.27 2.64 -11.65
CA ALA A 114 3.71 2.30 -10.35
C ALA A 114 4.81 2.10 -9.29
N TRP A 115 5.86 1.34 -9.61
CA TRP A 115 7.01 1.19 -8.69
C TRP A 115 7.70 2.53 -8.40
N GLU A 116 7.91 3.38 -9.41
CA GLU A 116 8.59 4.68 -9.27
C GLU A 116 7.77 5.67 -8.43
N ARG A 117 6.47 5.81 -8.70
CA ARG A 117 5.58 6.65 -7.87
C ARG A 117 5.44 6.11 -6.45
N GLY A 118 5.35 4.79 -6.30
CA GLY A 118 5.35 4.15 -5.00
C GLY A 118 6.62 4.45 -4.21
N ARG A 119 7.78 4.48 -4.89
CA ARG A 119 9.08 4.83 -4.28
C ARG A 119 9.07 6.25 -3.72
N GLU A 120 8.51 7.21 -4.46
CA GLU A 120 8.41 8.61 -4.02
C GLU A 120 7.56 8.75 -2.75
N GLU A 121 6.43 8.04 -2.67
CA GLU A 121 5.59 8.05 -1.47
C GLU A 121 6.23 7.28 -0.31
N LEU A 122 6.98 6.22 -0.59
CA LEU A 122 7.76 5.52 0.43
C LEU A 122 8.85 6.43 1.01
N GLU A 123 9.56 7.17 0.18
CA GLU A 123 10.58 8.15 0.60
C GLU A 123 9.98 9.17 1.56
N ARG A 124 8.83 9.78 1.19
CA ARG A 124 8.08 10.71 2.06
C ARG A 124 7.64 10.06 3.38
N PHE A 125 7.18 8.81 3.33
CA PHE A 125 6.81 8.06 4.53
C PHE A 125 8.01 7.88 5.45
N LEU A 126 9.15 7.39 4.93
CA LEU A 126 10.36 7.15 5.71
C LEU A 126 10.88 8.44 6.36
N GLU A 127 10.90 9.54 5.61
CA GLU A 127 11.27 10.86 6.13
C GLU A 127 10.32 11.30 7.26
N SER A 128 9.01 11.19 7.06
CA SER A 128 8.01 11.61 8.06
C SER A 128 8.09 10.82 9.36
N GLN A 129 8.53 9.56 9.30
CA GLN A 129 8.62 8.67 10.45
C GLN A 129 10.04 8.61 11.05
N GLY A 130 11.02 9.31 10.45
CA GLY A 130 12.42 9.23 10.87
C GLY A 130 13.01 7.81 10.73
N LEU A 131 12.61 7.08 9.69
CA LEU A 131 13.03 5.69 9.44
C LEU A 131 14.29 5.62 8.56
N ASP A 132 14.90 4.44 8.53
CA ASP A 132 16.11 4.13 7.75
C ASP A 132 15.94 4.43 6.24
N PRO A 133 16.66 5.40 5.67
CA PRO A 133 16.64 5.66 4.23
C PRO A 133 17.18 4.49 3.40
N GLY A 134 17.98 3.61 3.99
CA GLY A 134 18.45 2.38 3.36
C GLY A 134 17.33 1.42 2.94
N MET A 135 16.12 1.61 3.45
CA MET A 135 14.93 0.88 3.02
C MET A 135 14.57 1.17 1.55
N LEU A 136 14.88 2.35 1.01
CA LEU A 136 14.67 2.65 -0.42
C LEU A 136 15.52 1.74 -1.32
N GLY A 137 16.77 1.47 -0.95
CA GLY A 137 17.61 0.54 -1.71
C GLY A 137 17.09 -0.91 -1.68
N ARG A 138 16.41 -1.31 -0.60
CA ARG A 138 15.77 -2.63 -0.49
C ARG A 138 14.47 -2.68 -1.31
N TYR A 139 13.68 -1.60 -1.28
CA TYR A 139 12.52 -1.42 -2.14
C TYR A 139 12.91 -1.50 -3.62
N ASP A 140 13.93 -0.75 -4.03
CA ASP A 140 14.40 -0.73 -5.42
C ASP A 140 14.89 -2.11 -5.89
N ARG A 141 15.56 -2.85 -5.00
CA ARG A 141 15.96 -4.23 -5.29
C ARG A 141 14.74 -5.13 -5.46
N TYR A 142 13.73 -5.00 -4.59
CA TYR A 142 12.50 -5.77 -4.67
C TYR A 142 11.73 -5.46 -5.95
N ALA A 143 11.56 -4.18 -6.30
CA ALA A 143 10.90 -3.71 -7.52
C ALA A 143 11.52 -4.34 -8.78
N ARG A 144 12.85 -4.33 -8.92
CA ARG A 144 13.55 -4.93 -10.08
C ARG A 144 13.29 -6.43 -10.21
N VAL A 145 13.23 -7.15 -9.08
CA VAL A 145 12.94 -8.59 -9.08
C VAL A 145 11.47 -8.84 -9.46
N SER A 146 10.55 -8.04 -8.92
CA SER A 146 9.12 -8.14 -9.21
C SER A 146 8.81 -7.84 -10.68
N LEU A 147 9.43 -6.82 -11.28
CA LEU A 147 9.26 -6.47 -12.69
C LEU A 147 9.57 -7.64 -13.63
N GLY A 148 10.56 -8.47 -13.29
CA GLY A 148 10.88 -9.69 -14.04
C GLY A 148 9.72 -10.68 -14.12
N SER A 149 8.82 -10.73 -13.13
CA SER A 149 7.63 -11.59 -13.16
C SER A 149 6.53 -11.09 -14.10
N TYR A 150 6.58 -9.83 -14.51
CA TYR A 150 5.65 -9.21 -15.47
C TYR A 150 6.18 -9.23 -16.90
N GLY A 151 7.35 -9.84 -17.15
CA GLY A 151 8.00 -9.81 -18.46
C GLY A 151 8.63 -8.46 -18.81
N VAL A 152 8.77 -7.57 -17.83
CA VAL A 152 9.42 -6.26 -17.97
C VAL A 152 10.89 -6.38 -17.58
N ASP A 153 11.81 -5.78 -18.36
CA ASP A 153 13.22 -5.74 -17.97
C ASP A 153 13.40 -4.79 -16.77
N GLY A 154 13.70 -5.35 -15.60
CA GLY A 154 13.95 -4.59 -14.39
C GLY A 154 15.11 -3.58 -14.52
N ARG A 155 15.93 -3.64 -15.59
CA ARG A 155 16.95 -2.63 -15.91
C ARG A 155 16.36 -1.28 -16.31
N ASP A 156 15.11 -1.23 -16.76
CA ASP A 156 14.43 0.02 -17.14
C ASP A 156 13.81 0.75 -15.95
N TYR A 157 13.84 0.15 -14.75
CA TYR A 157 13.40 0.78 -13.50
C TYR A 157 14.38 1.86 -13.04
N LEU A 158 13.88 3.08 -12.82
CA LEU A 158 14.67 4.28 -12.52
C LEU A 158 15.65 4.67 -13.63
N ARG A 159 15.43 4.16 -14.85
CA ARG A 159 16.18 4.63 -16.02
C ARG A 159 15.64 6.00 -16.43
N PRO A 160 16.50 7.03 -16.61
CA PRO A 160 16.06 8.32 -17.11
C PRO A 160 15.33 8.17 -18.46
N PRO A 161 14.30 9.00 -18.75
CA PRO A 161 13.76 9.07 -20.10
C PRO A 161 14.85 9.54 -21.07
N ASP A 162 14.92 8.88 -22.24
CA ASP A 162 15.82 9.27 -23.34
C ASP A 162 15.43 10.64 -23.93
#